data_AF-A0A8R2H8R9-F1
#
_entry.id   AF-A0A8R2H8R9-F1
#
_cell.length_a   1.000
_cell.length_b   1.000
_cell.length_c   1.000
_cell.angle_alpha   90.00
_cell.angle_beta   90.00
_cell.angle_gamma   90.00
#
_symmetry.space_group_name_H-M   'P 1'
#
loop_
_entity.id
_entity.type
_entity.pdbx_description
1 polymer ?
#
loop_
_entity_poly.entity_id
_entity_poly.type
_entity_poly.pdbx_seq_one_letter_code
_entity_poly.pdbx_strand_id
1 'polypeptide(L)'
;MFLVCAYLSPLFGAIIADSYWGKYKTIFILSIVHAIGNILVAVASFVTSISLNFQRLFTIVGLLLTSIGAGGIKPCVSSFGGDQFVVPDQEDHLRKFFSVFYFTINAGSLLSTFITPELRKSVQCFGKDSCFPLAFGVPAILMLISIGITFSILHDSLNA
;
A
#
# COMPACT_ATOMS: atom_id res chain seq x y z
N MET A 1 6.57 -15.29 -9.34
CA MET A 1 5.20 -14.81 -9.63
C MET A 1 4.89 -13.50 -8.89
N PHE A 2 4.97 -13.43 -7.55
CA PHE A 2 4.70 -12.19 -6.79
C PHE A 2 5.64 -11.01 -7.14
N LEU A 3 6.96 -11.24 -7.24
CA LEU A 3 7.91 -10.19 -7.65
C LEU A 3 7.63 -9.65 -9.06
N VAL A 4 7.29 -10.51 -10.02
CA VAL A 4 7.00 -10.08 -11.39
C VAL A 4 5.75 -9.19 -11.43
N CYS A 5 4.66 -9.57 -10.74
CA CYS A 5 3.48 -8.72 -10.61
C CYS A 5 3.77 -7.40 -9.86
N ALA A 6 4.64 -7.42 -8.85
CA ALA A 6 5.02 -6.23 -8.09
C ALA A 6 5.86 -5.23 -8.91
N TYR A 7 6.64 -5.70 -9.90
CA TYR A 7 7.41 -4.83 -10.81
C TYR A 7 6.66 -4.44 -12.09
N LEU A 8 5.70 -5.26 -12.56
CA LEU A 8 4.90 -4.97 -13.75
C LEU A 8 3.65 -4.12 -13.45
N SER A 9 3.05 -4.31 -12.27
CA SER A 9 1.86 -3.56 -11.86
C SER A 9 2.06 -2.04 -11.68
N PRO A 10 3.23 -1.52 -11.27
CA PRO A 10 3.50 -0.08 -11.29
C PRO A 10 3.37 0.53 -12.69
N LEU A 11 3.78 -0.22 -13.72
CA LEU A 11 3.73 0.21 -15.12
C LEU A 11 2.27 0.35 -15.59
N PHE A 12 1.43 -0.65 -15.32
CA PHE A 12 0.00 -0.57 -15.64
C PHE A 12 -0.75 0.45 -14.77
N GLY A 13 -0.43 0.54 -13.48
CA GLY A 13 -1.03 1.52 -12.57
C GLY A 13 -0.73 2.96 -12.97
N ALA A 14 0.51 3.25 -13.39
CA ALA A 14 0.91 4.56 -13.90
C ALA A 14 0.22 4.92 -15.23
N ILE A 15 0.15 3.97 -16.19
CA ILE A 15 -0.55 4.20 -17.47
C ILE A 15 -2.03 4.54 -17.25
N ILE A 16 -2.69 3.85 -16.32
CA ILE A 16 -4.10 4.12 -15.98
C ILE A 16 -4.25 5.47 -15.27
N ALA A 17 -3.31 5.83 -14.38
CA ALA A 17 -3.33 7.10 -13.66
C ALA A 17 -3.22 8.32 -14.59
N ASP A 18 -2.39 8.20 -15.63
CA ASP A 18 -2.12 9.28 -16.57
C ASP A 18 -3.16 9.37 -17.69
N SER A 19 -3.86 8.27 -18.05
CA SER A 19 -4.76 8.25 -19.22
C SER A 19 -6.23 8.57 -18.95
N TYR A 20 -6.75 8.34 -17.74
CA TYR A 20 -8.20 8.38 -17.52
C TYR A 20 -8.66 9.50 -16.58
N TRP A 21 -8.51 9.41 -15.25
CA TRP A 21 -9.33 10.23 -14.34
C TRP A 21 -8.57 11.11 -13.33
N GLY A 22 -7.25 11.25 -13.49
CA GLY A 22 -6.38 12.10 -12.66
C GLY A 22 -5.59 11.33 -11.58
N LYS A 23 -4.38 11.82 -11.29
CA LYS A 23 -3.40 11.18 -10.38
C LYS A 23 -3.97 10.95 -8.98
N TYR A 24 -4.67 11.94 -8.43
CA TYR A 24 -5.24 11.88 -7.09
C TYR A 24 -6.32 10.80 -6.92
N LYS A 25 -7.31 10.76 -7.84
CA LYS A 25 -8.38 9.74 -7.81
C LYS A 25 -7.81 8.33 -7.96
N THR A 26 -6.76 8.20 -8.76
CA THR A 26 -6.05 6.93 -8.95
C THR A 26 -5.37 6.47 -7.67
N ILE A 27 -4.68 7.36 -6.94
CA ILE A 27 -4.11 7.06 -5.62
C ILE A 27 -5.20 6.57 -4.66
N PHE A 28 -6.35 7.25 -4.61
CA PHE A 28 -7.45 6.87 -3.74
C PHE A 28 -8.01 5.48 -4.05
N ILE A 29 -8.34 5.20 -5.32
CA ILE A 29 -8.88 3.90 -5.76
C ILE A 29 -7.87 2.78 -5.48
N LEU A 30 -6.59 2.98 -5.82
CA LEU A 30 -5.56 1.98 -5.59
C LEU A 30 -5.30 1.72 -4.10
N SER A 31 -5.45 2.74 -3.25
CA SER A 31 -5.38 2.60 -1.79
C SER A 31 -6.50 1.70 -1.26
N ILE A 32 -7.73 1.86 -1.77
CA ILE A 32 -8.86 0.97 -1.45
C ILE A 32 -8.57 -0.46 -1.89
N VAL A 33 -8.11 -0.65 -3.13
CA VAL A 33 -7.74 -1.98 -3.66
C VAL A 33 -6.67 -2.65 -2.78
N HIS A 34 -5.65 -1.89 -2.37
CA HIS A 34 -4.61 -2.38 -1.48
C HIS A 34 -5.15 -2.76 -0.09
N ALA A 35 -6.01 -1.93 0.49
CA ALA A 35 -6.64 -2.21 1.78
C ALA A 35 -7.48 -3.49 1.75
N ILE A 36 -8.30 -3.66 0.70
CA ILE A 36 -9.09 -4.89 0.50
C ILE A 36 -8.15 -6.11 0.40
N GLY A 37 -7.06 -6.01 -0.35
CA GLY A 37 -6.06 -7.07 -0.46
C GLY A 37 -5.48 -7.49 0.89
N ASN A 38 -5.04 -6.53 1.71
CA ASN A 38 -4.49 -6.81 3.03
C ASN A 38 -5.53 -7.41 3.99
N ILE A 39 -6.77 -6.90 3.97
CA ILE A 39 -7.88 -7.44 4.78
C ILE A 39 -8.18 -8.89 4.38
N LEU A 40 -8.22 -9.18 3.08
CA LEU A 40 -8.51 -10.53 2.58
C LEU A 40 -7.46 -11.54 3.04
N VAL A 41 -6.17 -11.18 2.99
CA VAL A 41 -5.06 -12.03 3.49
C VAL A 41 -5.12 -12.19 5.01
N ALA A 42 -5.45 -11.13 5.74
CA ALA A 42 -5.59 -11.18 7.20
C ALA A 42 -6.75 -12.10 7.62
N VAL A 43 -7.91 -12.00 6.97
CA VAL A 43 -9.08 -12.85 7.22
C VAL A 43 -8.82 -14.31 6.81
N ALA A 44 -8.18 -14.54 5.66
CA ALA A 44 -7.77 -15.89 5.23
C ALA A 44 -6.78 -16.55 6.21
N SER A 45 -6.00 -15.75 6.92
CA SER A 45 -5.08 -16.22 7.97
C SER A 45 -5.79 -16.49 9.30
N PHE A 46 -6.95 -15.87 9.54
CA PHE A 46 -7.76 -16.05 10.76
C PHE A 46 -8.63 -17.30 10.68
N VAL A 47 -9.33 -17.50 9.55
CA VAL A 47 -10.32 -18.58 9.43
C VAL A 47 -9.63 -19.90 9.09
N THR A 48 -9.25 -20.65 10.14
CA THR A 48 -8.56 -21.95 10.00
C THR A 48 -9.53 -23.11 9.73
N SER A 49 -10.85 -22.89 9.85
CA SER A 49 -11.89 -23.93 9.72
C SER A 49 -12.49 -24.08 8.31
N ILE A 50 -12.08 -23.27 7.34
CA ILE A 50 -12.51 -23.38 5.94
C ILE A 50 -11.65 -24.42 5.21
N SER A 51 -12.19 -25.09 4.19
CA SER A 51 -11.44 -26.04 3.37
C SER A 51 -10.17 -25.42 2.79
N LEU A 52 -9.08 -26.19 2.77
CA LEU A 52 -7.74 -25.76 2.34
C LEU A 52 -7.73 -25.06 0.97
N ASN A 53 -8.63 -25.47 0.06
CA ASN A 53 -8.78 -24.89 -1.27
C ASN A 53 -9.27 -23.44 -1.22
N PHE A 54 -10.27 -23.14 -0.40
CA PHE A 54 -10.79 -21.79 -0.27
C PHE A 54 -9.78 -20.88 0.43
N GLN A 55 -9.13 -21.33 1.50
CA GLN A 55 -8.10 -20.54 2.19
C GLN A 55 -6.96 -20.14 1.24
N ARG A 56 -6.50 -21.08 0.40
CA ARG A 56 -5.47 -20.82 -0.62
C ARG A 56 -5.95 -19.82 -1.67
N LEU A 57 -7.18 -19.94 -2.15
CA LEU A 57 -7.76 -19.03 -3.13
C LEU A 57 -7.83 -17.59 -2.60
N PHE A 58 -8.41 -17.39 -1.40
CA PHE A 58 -8.50 -16.07 -0.76
C PHE A 58 -7.12 -15.44 -0.54
N THR A 59 -6.15 -16.26 -0.13
CA THR A 59 -4.76 -15.79 0.05
C THR A 59 -4.17 -15.33 -1.30
N ILE A 60 -4.29 -16.11 -2.37
CA ILE A 60 -3.75 -15.77 -3.69
C ILE A 60 -4.41 -14.49 -4.23
N VAL A 61 -5.74 -14.39 -4.17
CA VAL A 61 -6.47 -13.20 -4.62
C VAL A 61 -6.06 -11.98 -3.80
N GLY A 62 -5.91 -12.13 -2.48
CA GLY A 62 -5.51 -11.04 -1.59
C GLY A 62 -4.10 -10.54 -1.88
N LEU A 63 -3.14 -11.44 -2.11
CA LEU A 63 -1.78 -11.09 -2.53
C LEU A 63 -1.76 -10.39 -3.89
N LEU A 64 -2.58 -10.79 -4.85
CA LEU A 64 -2.70 -10.13 -6.15
C LEU A 64 -3.23 -8.70 -6.01
N LEU A 65 -4.32 -8.50 -5.27
CA LEU A 65 -4.89 -7.17 -5.00
C LEU A 65 -3.89 -6.27 -4.27
N THR A 66 -3.20 -6.82 -3.27
CA THR A 66 -2.16 -6.12 -2.52
C THR A 66 -1.03 -5.66 -3.43
N SER A 67 -0.54 -6.54 -4.30
CA SER A 67 0.51 -6.23 -5.29
C SER A 67 0.06 -5.16 -6.28
N ILE A 68 -1.20 -5.21 -6.72
CA ILE A 68 -1.74 -4.24 -7.68
C ILE A 68 -1.82 -2.85 -7.05
N GLY A 69 -2.43 -2.76 -5.87
CA GLY A 69 -2.56 -1.49 -5.15
C GLY A 69 -1.19 -0.91 -4.76
N ALA A 70 -0.30 -1.71 -4.17
CA ALA A 70 1.03 -1.24 -3.75
C ALA A 70 1.89 -0.78 -4.94
N GLY A 71 1.82 -1.53 -6.05
CA GLY A 71 2.58 -1.23 -7.25
C GLY A 71 2.15 0.08 -7.88
N GLY A 72 0.84 0.34 -7.97
CA GLY A 72 0.31 1.56 -8.59
C GLY A 72 0.39 2.81 -7.71
N ILE A 73 0.26 2.70 -6.38
CA ILE A 73 0.29 3.87 -5.47
C ILE A 73 1.64 4.61 -5.56
N LYS A 74 2.75 3.87 -5.54
CA LYS A 74 4.11 4.43 -5.49
C LYS A 74 4.41 5.46 -6.61
N PRO A 75 4.27 5.13 -7.91
CA PRO A 75 4.56 6.09 -8.98
C PRO A 75 3.58 7.26 -8.99
N CYS A 76 2.32 7.04 -8.62
CA CYS A 76 1.31 8.10 -8.59
C CYS A 76 1.61 9.13 -7.50
N VAL A 77 1.96 8.67 -6.28
CA VAL A 77 2.30 9.55 -5.16
C VAL A 77 3.57 10.35 -5.43
N SER A 78 4.61 9.73 -5.99
CA SER A 78 5.85 10.45 -6.31
C SER A 78 5.64 11.50 -7.40
N SER A 79 4.85 11.17 -8.43
CA SER A 79 4.50 12.09 -9.51
C SER A 79 3.65 13.26 -8.99
N PHE A 80 2.60 12.96 -8.22
CA PHE A 80 1.72 13.97 -7.61
C PHE A 80 2.46 14.90 -6.64
N GLY A 81 3.39 14.36 -5.84
CA GLY A 81 4.22 15.19 -4.95
C GLY A 81 5.18 16.11 -5.70
N GLY A 82 5.73 15.65 -6.83
CA GLY A 82 6.59 16.47 -7.68
C GLY A 82 5.85 17.60 -8.38
N ASP A 83 4.60 17.35 -8.80
CA ASP A 83 3.75 18.35 -9.47
C ASP A 83 3.40 19.57 -8.58
N GLN A 84 3.67 19.51 -7.27
CA GLN A 84 3.41 20.61 -6.34
C GLN A 84 4.41 21.76 -6.45
N PHE A 85 5.53 21.56 -7.15
CA PHE A 85 6.61 22.53 -7.25
C PHE A 85 6.67 23.17 -8.64
N VAL A 86 6.82 24.49 -8.69
CA VAL A 86 6.95 25.25 -9.94
C VAL A 86 8.43 25.33 -10.33
N VAL A 87 8.80 24.68 -11.43
CA VAL A 87 10.17 24.65 -11.96
C VAL A 87 10.32 25.73 -13.04
N PRO A 88 11.41 26.52 -13.08
CA PRO A 88 12.68 26.35 -12.34
C PRO A 88 12.75 26.98 -10.94
N ASP A 89 11.84 27.88 -10.57
CA ASP A 89 11.95 28.68 -9.34
C ASP A 89 12.06 27.87 -8.03
N GLN A 90 11.50 26.65 -8.00
CA GLN A 90 11.47 25.77 -6.84
C GLN A 90 12.28 24.47 -7.01
N GLU A 91 13.27 24.45 -7.91
CA GLU A 91 14.05 23.24 -8.20
C GLU A 91 14.79 22.67 -6.96
N ASP A 92 15.37 23.54 -6.13
CA ASP A 92 16.05 23.10 -4.90
C ASP A 92 15.07 22.52 -3.86
N HIS A 93 13.86 23.06 -3.78
CA HIS A 93 12.80 22.51 -2.92
C HIS A 93 12.33 21.15 -3.42
N LEU A 94 12.18 20.97 -4.73
CA LEU A 94 11.84 19.70 -5.37
C LEU A 94 12.90 18.62 -5.09
N ARG A 95 14.19 18.97 -5.21
CA ARG A 95 15.30 18.06 -4.90
C ARG A 95 15.31 17.65 -3.43
N LYS A 96 15.09 18.60 -2.51
CA LYS A 96 15.00 18.32 -1.08
C LYS A 96 13.79 17.45 -0.73
N PHE A 97 12.64 17.69 -1.37
CA PHE A 97 11.46 16.86 -1.24
C PHE A 97 11.76 15.40 -1.61
N PHE A 98 12.33 15.15 -2.80
CA PHE A 98 12.65 13.78 -3.22
C PHE A 98 13.72 13.12 -2.34
N SER A 99 14.72 13.88 -1.88
CA SER A 99 15.73 13.37 -0.94
C SER A 99 15.09 12.86 0.35
N VAL A 100 14.24 13.65 0.99
CA VAL A 100 13.53 13.27 2.22
C VAL A 100 12.53 12.14 1.97
N PHE A 101 11.82 12.17 0.83
CA PHE A 101 10.87 11.15 0.42
C PHE A 101 11.55 9.78 0.29
N TYR A 102 12.65 9.69 -0.47
CA TYR A 102 13.39 8.43 -0.63
C TYR A 102 14.07 7.97 0.65
N PHE A 103 14.58 8.90 1.47
CA PHE A 103 15.11 8.57 2.79
C PHE A 103 14.04 7.90 3.67
N THR A 104 12.84 8.49 3.72
CA THR A 104 11.73 7.98 4.52
C THR A 104 11.27 6.59 4.05
N ILE A 105 11.21 6.35 2.74
CA ILE A 105 10.85 5.04 2.17
C ILE A 105 11.85 3.96 2.59
N ASN A 106 13.16 4.26 2.46
CA ASN A 106 14.20 3.29 2.82
C ASN A 106 14.25 3.04 4.32
N ALA A 107 14.13 4.09 5.14
CA ALA A 107 14.05 3.98 6.59
C ALA A 107 12.83 3.16 7.05
N GLY A 108 11.65 3.43 6.47
CA GLY A 108 10.43 2.67 6.76
C GLY A 108 10.54 1.20 6.36
N SER A 109 11.16 0.90 5.21
CA SER A 109 11.44 -0.48 4.79
C SER A 109 12.36 -1.19 5.78
N LEU A 110 13.46 -0.54 6.19
CA LEU A 110 14.40 -1.08 7.17
C LEU A 110 13.70 -1.39 8.50
N LEU A 111 12.93 -0.44 9.03
CA LEU A 111 12.16 -0.63 10.26
C LEU A 111 11.16 -1.78 10.13
N SER A 112 10.44 -1.87 9.01
CA SER A 112 9.49 -2.96 8.77
C SER A 112 10.19 -4.33 8.72
N THR A 113 11.38 -4.41 8.13
CA THR A 113 12.17 -5.65 8.09
C THR A 113 12.54 -6.15 9.48
N PHE A 114 12.77 -5.27 10.46
CA PHE A 114 13.04 -5.67 11.85
C PHE A 114 11.78 -5.90 12.67
N ILE A 115 10.77 -5.02 12.55
CA ILE A 115 9.58 -5.04 13.40
C ILE A 115 8.64 -6.18 13.02
N THR A 116 8.41 -6.43 11.72
CA THR A 116 7.47 -7.48 11.27
C THR A 116 7.81 -8.89 11.77
N PRO A 117 9.06 -9.40 11.71
CA PRO A 117 9.37 -10.72 12.23
C PRO A 117 9.28 -10.79 13.77
N GLU A 118 9.73 -9.76 14.47
CA GLU A 118 9.62 -9.70 15.94
C GLU A 118 8.16 -9.68 16.39
N LEU A 119 7.32 -8.84 15.77
CA LEU A 119 5.89 -8.76 16.05
C LEU A 119 5.17 -10.08 15.78
N ARG A 120 5.58 -10.81 14.75
CA ARG A 120 5.02 -12.13 14.41
C ARG A 120 5.38 -13.22 15.43
N LYS A 121 6.56 -13.12 16.05
CA LYS A 121 7.10 -14.13 16.98
C LYS A 121 6.75 -13.83 18.45
N SER A 122 6.69 -12.57 18.84
CA SER A 122 6.44 -12.16 20.23
C SER A 122 4.98 -12.30 20.65
N VAL A 123 4.04 -12.24 19.70
CA VAL A 123 2.60 -12.37 19.97
C VAL A 123 2.12 -13.78 19.58
N GLN A 124 1.73 -14.56 20.58
CA GLN A 124 1.05 -15.83 20.35
C GLN A 124 -0.41 -15.55 20.00
N CYS A 125 -0.86 -16.01 18.84
CA CYS A 125 -2.24 -15.87 18.39
C CYS A 125 -2.88 -17.25 18.24
N PHE A 126 -4.07 -17.42 18.81
CA PHE A 126 -4.94 -18.59 18.62
C PHE A 126 -4.26 -19.95 18.90
N GLY A 127 -3.36 -20.00 19.90
CA GLY A 127 -2.65 -21.23 20.28
C GLY A 127 -1.60 -21.70 19.27
N LYS A 128 -1.18 -20.84 18.33
CA LYS A 128 -0.07 -21.09 17.40
C LYS A 128 1.09 -20.14 17.68
N ASP A 129 2.31 -20.64 17.52
CA ASP A 129 3.57 -19.90 17.78
C ASP A 129 3.86 -18.74 16.81
N SER A 130 2.99 -18.50 15.81
CA SER A 130 3.20 -17.41 14.85
C SER A 130 1.91 -16.72 14.43
N CYS A 131 1.86 -15.40 14.60
CA CYS A 131 0.69 -14.58 14.30
C CYS A 131 0.76 -13.92 12.91
N PHE A 132 0.31 -14.65 11.88
CA PHE A 132 0.18 -14.11 10.52
C PHE A 132 -0.89 -13.02 10.37
N PRO A 133 -2.07 -13.10 11.03
CA PRO A 133 -3.08 -12.05 10.92
C PRO A 133 -2.58 -10.68 11.37
N LEU A 134 -1.69 -10.64 12.39
CA LEU A 134 -1.12 -9.40 12.89
C LEU A 134 -0.13 -8.77 11.90
N ALA A 135 0.69 -9.60 11.24
CA ALA A 135 1.66 -9.13 10.25
C ALA A 135 1.00 -8.46 9.03
N PHE A 136 -0.17 -8.96 8.58
CA PHE A 136 -0.93 -8.36 7.48
C PHE A 136 -2.00 -7.35 7.95
N GLY A 137 -2.44 -7.46 9.21
CA GLY A 137 -3.40 -6.55 9.83
C GLY A 137 -2.83 -5.17 10.12
N VAL A 138 -1.55 -5.07 10.54
CA VAL A 138 -0.90 -3.77 10.77
C VAL A 138 -0.86 -2.92 9.47
N PRO A 139 -0.36 -3.42 8.33
CA PRO A 139 -0.47 -2.71 7.05
C PRO A 139 -1.90 -2.37 6.64
N ALA A 140 -2.88 -3.24 6.93
CA ALA A 140 -4.28 -2.95 6.64
C ALA A 140 -4.78 -1.72 7.41
N ILE A 141 -4.51 -1.65 8.72
CA ILE A 141 -4.91 -0.50 9.57
C ILE A 141 -4.23 0.78 9.10
N LEU A 142 -2.91 0.73 8.83
CA LEU A 142 -2.17 1.89 8.31
C LEU A 142 -2.74 2.38 6.98
N MET A 143 -3.13 1.46 6.09
CA MET A 143 -3.75 1.82 4.82
C MET A 143 -5.14 2.43 5.00
N LEU A 144 -5.95 1.95 5.95
CA LEU A 144 -7.26 2.55 6.27
C LEU A 144 -7.11 3.98 6.79
N ILE A 145 -6.11 4.25 7.64
CA ILE A 145 -5.78 5.61 8.09
C ILE A 145 -5.39 6.48 6.90
N SER A 146 -4.53 5.97 6.01
CA SER A 146 -4.14 6.68 4.80
C SER A 146 -5.33 7.00 3.89
N ILE A 147 -6.29 6.08 3.74
CA ILE A 147 -7.52 6.32 2.97
C ILE A 147 -8.35 7.43 3.62
N GLY A 148 -8.46 7.46 4.95
CA GLY A 148 -9.16 8.52 5.68
C GLY A 148 -8.56 9.90 5.40
N ILE A 149 -7.24 10.03 5.46
CA ILE A 149 -6.53 11.28 5.17
C ILE A 149 -6.75 11.70 3.71
N THR A 150 -6.57 10.79 2.76
CA THR A 150 -6.82 11.05 1.33
C THR A 150 -8.30 11.35 1.06
N PHE A 151 -9.23 10.80 1.83
CA PHE A 151 -10.64 11.16 1.69
C PHE A 151 -10.91 12.59 2.18
N SER A 152 -10.36 12.98 3.33
CA SER A 152 -10.51 14.34 3.86
C SER A 152 -9.98 15.38 2.86
N ILE A 153 -8.78 15.18 2.32
CA ILE A 153 -8.18 16.08 1.33
C ILE A 153 -9.00 16.10 0.02
N LEU A 154 -9.60 14.97 -0.38
CA LEU A 154 -10.47 14.92 -1.57
C LEU A 154 -11.72 15.77 -1.37
N HIS A 155 -12.32 15.66 -0.19
CA HIS A 155 -13.53 16.38 0.16
C HIS A 155 -13.28 17.89 0.16
N ASP A 156 -12.17 18.33 0.73
CA ASP A 156 -11.76 19.74 0.70
C ASP A 156 -11.54 20.25 -0.73
N SER A 157 -10.90 19.44 -1.59
CA SER A 157 -10.66 19.81 -3.00
C SER A 157 -11.92 19.85 -3.87
N LEU A 158 -12.99 19.15 -3.51
CA LEU A 158 -14.27 19.18 -4.24
C LEU A 158 -15.18 20.33 -3.78
N ASN A 159 -14.95 20.87 -2.58
CA ASN A 159 -15.75 21.92 -1.96
C ASN A 159 -15.08 23.31 -2.01
N ALA A 160 -13.85 23.41 -2.52
CA ALA A 160 -13.13 24.66 -2.77
C ALA A 160 -13.37 25.16 -4.19
#